data_AF-A0A9D2CXD1-F1
#
_entry.id   AF-A0A9D2CXD1-F1
#
_cell.length_a   1.000
_cell.length_b   1.000
_cell.length_c   1.000
_cell.angle_alpha   90.00
_cell.angle_beta   90.00
_cell.angle_gamma   90.00
#
_symmetry.space_group_name_H-M   'P 1'
#
loop_
_entity.id
_entity.type
_entity.pdbx_description
1 polymer ?
#
loop_
_entity_poly.entity_id
_entity_poly.type
_entity_poly.pdbx_seq_one_letter_code
_entity_poly.pdbx_strand_id
1 'polypeptide(L)'
;MQHLDILARLNITSLTPMQEATAQAWTTGRDLILLSPTGTGKTLAFLLPLATGLDEHQPDVQAIVISPSRELALQTTRVFADMRTPLRALCCHGGRPTMDEHRLMQQTHPALIVATPGRLADHLRKNNFPTGQVHTLIIDEFDKCLELGFQEEMEEIIRLLPAVKRRVLLSATDTADLPPFACPTQDPEAAPLRLDFLQTHTTDDRLTLHTVPSPAKDKLETLFRLLCTLGNASTLVFANHRESVDRIARFLRDRRFPASPFHGGMEQDNRERALYKFRNGTTPVLICTDLAARGLDIDGVANIVHYHLPLTPDTFTHRNGRTARWNARGNAYLILHTDEKRPDWLPPHIPALDLPATTPPIPRPDWATIYIGKGKRDRLSRADIVGFLCKKAGLSRDDLGRIDILPHFALAAIRRNRLAQTLRLVQGEKIKGLHTRIEQAK
;
A
#
# COMPACT_ATOMS: atom_id res chain seq x y z
N MET A 1 -26.07 10.97 7.91
CA MET A 1 -25.28 9.84 8.47
C MET A 1 -24.33 10.41 9.51
N GLN A 2 -24.34 9.94 10.76
CA GLN A 2 -23.49 10.53 11.82
C GLN A 2 -22.09 9.89 11.79
N HIS A 3 -21.04 10.70 12.06
CA HIS A 3 -19.63 10.27 12.06
C HIS A 3 -19.38 9.04 12.95
N LEU A 4 -20.11 8.94 14.06
CA LEU A 4 -20.02 7.85 15.05
C LEU A 4 -20.31 6.46 14.45
N ASP A 5 -21.27 6.36 13.51
CA ASP A 5 -21.64 5.08 12.90
C ASP A 5 -20.52 4.54 12.01
N ILE A 6 -19.84 5.44 11.29
CA ILE A 6 -18.70 5.09 10.42
C ILE A 6 -17.52 4.61 11.28
N LEU A 7 -17.22 5.33 12.36
CA LEU A 7 -16.14 4.96 13.29
C LEU A 7 -16.39 3.59 13.92
N ALA A 8 -17.62 3.30 14.35
CA ALA A 8 -17.98 1.99 14.89
C ALA A 8 -17.75 0.85 13.88
N ARG A 9 -18.12 1.05 12.60
CA ARG A 9 -17.92 0.05 11.53
C ARG A 9 -16.45 -0.22 11.23
N LEU A 10 -15.60 0.80 11.38
CA LEU A 10 -14.16 0.71 11.22
C LEU A 10 -13.45 0.20 12.49
N ASN A 11 -14.18 -0.06 13.58
CA ASN A 11 -13.65 -0.39 14.91
C ASN A 11 -12.69 0.67 15.46
N ILE A 12 -13.02 1.94 15.26
CA ILE A 12 -12.25 3.08 15.75
C ILE A 12 -13.01 3.72 16.90
N THR A 13 -12.39 3.78 18.08
CA THR A 13 -13.03 4.32 19.29
C THR A 13 -12.98 5.84 19.37
N SER A 14 -11.94 6.46 18.84
CA SER A 14 -11.72 7.91 18.86
C SER A 14 -10.84 8.34 17.70
N LEU A 15 -11.01 9.60 17.26
CA LEU A 15 -10.16 10.23 16.26
C LEU A 15 -8.82 10.66 16.87
N THR A 16 -7.79 10.77 16.04
CA THR A 16 -6.52 11.41 16.44
C THR A 16 -6.65 12.93 16.42
N PRO A 17 -5.79 13.68 17.12
CA PRO A 17 -5.82 15.16 17.08
C PRO A 17 -5.73 15.72 15.65
N MET A 18 -4.95 15.06 14.78
CA MET A 18 -4.85 15.41 13.36
C MET A 18 -6.17 15.20 12.62
N GLN A 19 -6.87 14.09 12.88
CA GLN A 19 -8.16 13.79 12.26
C GLN A 19 -9.26 14.75 12.75
N GLU A 20 -9.25 15.12 14.03
CA GLU A 20 -10.18 16.10 14.60
C GLU A 20 -9.94 17.50 14.01
N ALA A 21 -8.68 17.95 13.95
CA ALA A 21 -8.33 19.22 13.33
C ALA A 21 -8.70 19.26 11.84
N THR A 22 -8.49 18.14 11.13
CA THR A 22 -8.90 18.00 9.73
C THR A 22 -10.42 18.10 9.58
N ALA A 23 -11.19 17.44 10.44
CA ALA A 23 -12.64 17.51 10.42
C ALA A 23 -13.16 18.94 10.70
N GLN A 24 -12.52 19.66 11.62
CA GLN A 24 -12.83 21.06 11.90
C GLN A 24 -12.48 21.98 10.72
N ALA A 25 -11.28 21.84 10.15
CA ALA A 25 -10.89 22.63 8.98
C ALA A 25 -11.79 22.35 7.77
N TRP A 26 -12.29 21.12 7.64
CA TRP A 26 -13.17 20.72 6.53
C TRP A 26 -14.52 21.47 6.51
N THR A 27 -15.04 21.90 7.66
CA THR A 27 -16.32 22.63 7.73
C THR A 27 -16.21 24.06 7.18
N THR A 28 -15.01 24.62 7.13
CA THR A 28 -14.78 26.02 6.71
C THR A 28 -15.02 26.28 5.23
N GLY A 29 -15.13 25.25 4.39
CA GLY A 29 -15.27 25.46 2.95
C GLY A 29 -13.94 25.47 2.19
N ARG A 30 -12.86 25.92 2.85
CA ARG A 30 -11.59 26.31 2.23
C ARG A 30 -10.76 25.12 1.74
N ASP A 31 -9.82 25.43 0.84
CA ASP A 31 -8.73 24.52 0.49
C ASP A 31 -7.90 24.18 1.73
N LEU A 32 -7.32 22.97 1.76
CA LEU A 32 -6.63 22.42 2.92
C LEU A 32 -5.29 21.82 2.52
N ILE A 33 -4.24 22.15 3.25
CA ILE A 33 -2.95 21.47 3.24
C ILE A 33 -2.78 20.78 4.58
N LEU A 34 -2.68 19.46 4.54
CA LEU A 34 -2.42 18.63 5.71
C LEU A 34 -1.03 18.01 5.63
N LEU A 35 -0.14 18.47 6.50
CA LEU A 35 1.19 17.90 6.64
C LEU A 35 1.21 16.96 7.84
N SER A 36 1.49 15.69 7.60
CA SER A 36 1.56 14.71 8.67
C SER A 36 2.42 13.51 8.25
N PRO A 37 3.18 12.87 9.15
CA PRO A 37 3.98 11.70 8.84
C PRO A 37 3.17 10.54 8.25
N THR A 38 3.84 9.57 7.62
CA THR A 38 3.17 8.34 7.16
C THR A 38 2.68 7.51 8.35
N GLY A 39 1.51 6.89 8.23
CA GLY A 39 0.96 6.02 9.28
C GLY A 39 0.17 6.71 10.40
N THR A 40 -0.02 8.04 10.33
CA THR A 40 -0.82 8.81 11.31
C THR A 40 -2.33 8.77 11.07
N GLY A 41 -2.78 8.04 10.04
CA GLY A 41 -4.20 7.92 9.69
C GLY A 41 -4.76 9.02 8.79
N LYS A 42 -3.91 9.64 7.94
CA LYS A 42 -4.28 10.68 6.95
C LYS A 42 -5.46 10.27 6.05
N THR A 43 -5.49 9.02 5.61
CA THR A 43 -6.56 8.50 4.75
C THR A 43 -7.94 8.65 5.39
N LEU A 44 -8.06 8.32 6.67
CA LEU A 44 -9.34 8.50 7.39
C LEU A 44 -9.66 9.98 7.59
N ALA A 45 -8.64 10.82 7.82
CA ALA A 45 -8.81 12.25 8.09
C ALA A 45 -9.56 12.98 6.97
N PHE A 46 -9.29 12.64 5.69
CA PHE A 46 -10.02 13.22 4.57
C PHE A 46 -11.25 12.41 4.15
N LEU A 47 -11.20 11.06 4.21
CA LEU A 47 -12.33 10.24 3.75
C LEU A 47 -13.56 10.37 4.64
N LEU A 48 -13.39 10.52 5.95
CA LEU A 48 -14.51 10.63 6.88
C LEU A 48 -15.38 11.86 6.60
N PRO A 49 -14.84 13.10 6.60
CA PRO A 49 -15.65 14.27 6.29
C PRO A 49 -16.11 14.30 4.82
N LEU A 50 -15.32 13.75 3.88
CA LEU A 50 -15.74 13.58 2.49
C LEU A 50 -16.99 12.72 2.37
N ALA A 51 -16.98 11.51 2.94
CA ALA A 51 -18.10 10.57 2.85
C ALA A 51 -19.39 11.15 3.44
N THR A 52 -19.29 12.05 4.44
CA THR A 52 -20.46 12.74 5.01
C THR A 52 -20.97 13.92 4.19
N GLY A 53 -20.15 14.47 3.29
CA GLY A 53 -20.52 15.60 2.44
C GLY A 53 -20.99 15.22 1.04
N LEU A 54 -20.83 13.97 0.62
CA LEU A 54 -21.29 13.48 -0.68
C LEU A 54 -22.80 13.17 -0.65
N ASP A 55 -23.50 13.54 -1.72
CA ASP A 55 -24.93 13.27 -1.90
C ASP A 55 -25.14 11.86 -2.46
N GLU A 56 -25.96 11.05 -1.79
CA GLU A 56 -26.27 9.68 -2.22
C GLU A 56 -27.24 9.61 -3.40
N HIS A 57 -27.97 10.69 -3.68
CA HIS A 57 -28.93 10.78 -4.77
C HIS A 57 -28.33 11.36 -6.06
N GLN A 58 -27.11 11.90 -5.99
CA GLN A 58 -26.38 12.40 -7.14
C GLN A 58 -25.71 11.23 -7.89
N PRO A 59 -26.14 10.88 -9.13
CA PRO A 59 -25.60 9.75 -9.88
C PRO A 59 -24.18 9.95 -10.44
N ASP A 60 -23.73 11.20 -10.52
CA ASP A 60 -22.42 11.53 -11.10
C ASP A 60 -21.29 11.54 -10.08
N VAL A 61 -20.06 11.51 -10.58
CA VAL A 61 -18.85 11.61 -9.77
C VAL A 61 -18.80 12.98 -9.10
N GLN A 62 -18.65 12.98 -7.78
CA GLN A 62 -18.66 14.18 -6.96
C GLN A 62 -17.29 14.56 -6.39
N ALA A 63 -16.42 13.55 -6.24
CA ALA A 63 -15.08 13.76 -5.72
C ALA A 63 -14.05 12.85 -6.40
N ILE A 64 -12.82 13.34 -6.44
CA ILE A 64 -11.66 12.62 -6.96
C ILE A 64 -10.54 12.63 -5.93
N VAL A 65 -9.90 11.48 -5.74
CA VAL A 65 -8.66 11.34 -4.98
C VAL A 65 -7.55 10.88 -5.92
N ILE A 66 -6.50 11.67 -6.05
CA ILE A 66 -5.27 11.30 -6.73
C ILE A 66 -4.35 10.60 -5.74
N SER A 67 -3.76 9.47 -6.14
CA SER A 67 -2.76 8.75 -5.35
C SER A 67 -1.54 8.37 -6.21
N PRO A 68 -0.30 8.47 -5.72
CA PRO A 68 0.92 8.23 -6.51
C PRO A 68 1.13 6.78 -6.93
N SER A 69 0.48 5.82 -6.25
CA SER A 69 0.64 4.38 -6.54
C SER A 69 -0.70 3.67 -6.67
N ARG A 70 -0.68 2.56 -7.41
CA ARG A 70 -1.87 1.69 -7.59
C ARG A 70 -2.32 1.11 -6.25
N GLU A 71 -1.35 0.74 -5.42
CA GLU A 71 -1.56 0.13 -4.10
C GLU A 71 -2.26 1.12 -3.17
N LEU A 72 -1.81 2.39 -3.14
CA LEU A 72 -2.45 3.41 -2.33
C LEU A 72 -3.88 3.70 -2.82
N ALA A 73 -4.08 3.79 -4.13
CA ALA A 73 -5.42 4.00 -4.69
C ALA A 73 -6.40 2.86 -4.31
N LEU A 74 -5.94 1.61 -4.39
CA LEU A 74 -6.71 0.43 -3.98
C LEU A 74 -6.98 0.42 -2.47
N GLN A 75 -6.00 0.81 -1.66
CA GLN A 75 -6.13 0.92 -0.21
C GLN A 75 -7.18 1.97 0.15
N THR A 76 -7.07 3.19 -0.36
CA THR A 76 -8.02 4.28 -0.11
C THR A 76 -9.45 3.88 -0.53
N THR A 77 -9.59 3.23 -1.70
CA THR A 77 -10.88 2.70 -2.15
C THR A 77 -11.45 1.65 -1.19
N ARG A 78 -10.59 0.77 -0.65
CA ARG A 78 -10.99 -0.25 0.31
C ARG A 78 -11.42 0.37 1.64
N VAL A 79 -10.68 1.35 2.16
CA VAL A 79 -11.05 2.07 3.39
C VAL A 79 -12.41 2.73 3.22
N PHE A 80 -12.66 3.38 2.08
CA PHE A 80 -13.98 3.95 1.78
C PHE A 80 -15.09 2.89 1.74
N ALA A 81 -14.85 1.75 1.11
CA ALA A 81 -15.81 0.63 1.09
C ALA A 81 -16.09 0.06 2.50
N ASP A 82 -15.06 0.00 3.36
CA ASP A 82 -15.16 -0.49 4.73
C ASP A 82 -15.95 0.47 5.65
N MET A 83 -16.17 1.72 5.24
CA MET A 83 -17.11 2.65 5.90
C MET A 83 -18.59 2.22 5.73
N ARG A 84 -18.87 1.36 4.76
CA ARG A 84 -20.21 0.81 4.43
C ARG A 84 -21.29 1.89 4.27
N THR A 85 -20.95 2.99 3.61
CA THR A 85 -21.91 4.00 3.18
C THR A 85 -22.67 3.50 1.93
N PRO A 86 -23.83 4.07 1.57
CA PRO A 86 -24.52 3.76 0.31
C PRO A 86 -23.76 4.27 -0.92
N LEU A 87 -22.78 5.16 -0.71
CA LEU A 87 -21.94 5.72 -1.75
C LEU A 87 -20.98 4.67 -2.30
N ARG A 88 -20.74 4.73 -3.60
CA ARG A 88 -19.83 3.81 -4.31
C ARG A 88 -18.54 4.54 -4.67
N ALA A 89 -17.41 3.86 -4.51
CA ALA A 89 -16.11 4.33 -4.98
C ALA A 89 -15.55 3.40 -6.05
N LEU A 90 -14.82 3.97 -7.01
CA LEU A 90 -14.13 3.23 -8.05
C LEU A 90 -12.64 3.56 -8.06
N CYS A 91 -11.81 2.51 -8.05
CA CYS A 91 -10.37 2.64 -8.22
C CYS A 91 -9.98 2.55 -9.71
N CYS A 92 -9.24 3.54 -10.23
CA CYS A 92 -8.78 3.57 -11.62
C CYS A 92 -7.24 3.65 -11.67
N HIS A 93 -6.58 2.67 -12.28
CA HIS A 93 -5.12 2.68 -12.36
C HIS A 93 -4.59 1.92 -13.59
N GLY A 94 -3.34 2.20 -13.97
CA GLY A 94 -2.69 1.48 -15.07
C GLY A 94 -2.56 -0.04 -14.83
N GLY A 95 -2.36 -0.81 -15.89
CA GLY A 95 -2.21 -2.28 -15.83
C GLY A 95 -3.51 -3.09 -16.01
N ARG A 96 -4.63 -2.42 -16.31
CA ARG A 96 -5.88 -3.05 -16.76
C ARG A 96 -6.38 -2.35 -18.04
N PRO A 97 -7.34 -2.90 -18.80
CA PRO A 97 -7.93 -2.19 -19.93
C PRO A 97 -8.80 -1.01 -19.46
N THR A 98 -8.59 0.20 -20.00
CA THR A 98 -9.39 1.41 -19.66
C THR A 98 -10.89 1.20 -19.92
N MET A 99 -11.22 0.42 -20.96
CA MET A 99 -12.61 0.14 -21.33
C MET A 99 -13.37 -0.65 -20.25
N ASP A 100 -12.69 -1.51 -19.49
CA ASP A 100 -13.33 -2.23 -18.39
C ASP A 100 -13.68 -1.29 -17.23
N GLU A 101 -12.80 -0.32 -16.95
CA GLU A 101 -13.05 0.73 -15.94
C GLU A 101 -14.20 1.63 -16.38
N HIS A 102 -14.26 2.04 -17.65
CA HIS A 102 -15.38 2.83 -18.18
C HIS A 102 -16.71 2.08 -18.06
N ARG A 103 -16.76 0.80 -18.44
CA ARG A 103 -17.97 -0.02 -18.24
C ARG A 103 -18.37 -0.10 -16.77
N LEU A 104 -17.39 -0.23 -15.87
CA LEU A 104 -17.65 -0.28 -14.44
C LEU A 104 -18.20 1.06 -13.92
N MET A 105 -17.65 2.21 -14.36
CA MET A 105 -18.19 3.54 -14.04
C MET A 105 -19.68 3.65 -14.40
N GLN A 106 -20.04 3.23 -15.62
CA GLN A 106 -21.42 3.28 -16.11
C GLN A 106 -22.36 2.32 -15.35
N GLN A 107 -21.85 1.20 -14.84
CA GLN A 107 -22.66 0.25 -14.06
C GLN A 107 -22.78 0.65 -12.58
N THR A 108 -21.71 1.20 -12.01
CA THR A 108 -21.61 1.44 -10.56
C THR A 108 -21.87 2.88 -10.17
N HIS A 109 -22.04 3.82 -11.10
CA HIS A 109 -22.27 5.26 -10.81
C HIS A 109 -21.55 5.73 -9.53
N PRO A 110 -20.20 5.70 -9.53
CA PRO A 110 -19.43 5.96 -8.31
C PRO A 110 -19.48 7.46 -7.95
N ALA A 111 -19.75 7.76 -6.68
CA ALA A 111 -19.65 9.13 -6.16
C ALA A 111 -18.19 9.58 -6.00
N LEU A 112 -17.27 8.63 -5.81
CA LEU A 112 -15.85 8.85 -5.61
C LEU A 112 -15.01 8.06 -6.62
N ILE A 113 -14.08 8.73 -7.32
CA ILE A 113 -13.01 8.07 -8.07
C ILE A 113 -11.69 8.22 -7.30
N VAL A 114 -10.98 7.12 -7.10
CA VAL A 114 -9.62 7.10 -6.57
C VAL A 114 -8.68 6.61 -7.66
N ALA A 115 -7.68 7.39 -8.07
CA ALA A 115 -6.91 7.06 -9.26
C ALA A 115 -5.45 7.50 -9.23
N THR A 116 -4.61 6.81 -10.01
CA THR A 116 -3.25 7.26 -10.32
C THR A 116 -3.27 8.37 -11.39
N PRO A 117 -2.40 9.39 -11.32
CA PRO A 117 -2.46 10.58 -12.19
C PRO A 117 -2.62 10.27 -13.68
N GLY A 118 -1.67 9.55 -14.30
CA GLY A 118 -1.74 9.27 -15.73
C GLY A 118 -2.99 8.50 -16.18
N ARG A 119 -3.55 7.65 -15.31
CA ARG A 119 -4.80 6.94 -15.64
C ARG A 119 -6.02 7.84 -15.55
N LEU A 120 -6.07 8.70 -14.53
CA LEU A 120 -7.15 9.67 -14.39
C LEU A 120 -7.17 10.64 -15.58
N ALA A 121 -6.00 11.15 -15.96
CA ALA A 121 -5.84 12.00 -17.14
C ALA A 121 -6.37 11.32 -18.42
N ASP A 122 -6.08 10.02 -18.62
CA ASP A 122 -6.62 9.24 -19.75
C ASP A 122 -8.17 9.17 -19.74
N HIS A 123 -8.79 8.98 -18.57
CA HIS A 123 -10.26 8.97 -18.46
C HIS A 123 -10.87 10.34 -18.73
N LEU A 124 -10.26 11.42 -18.23
CA LEU A 124 -10.73 12.78 -18.44
C LEU A 124 -10.61 13.20 -19.91
N ARG A 125 -9.46 12.94 -20.57
CA ARG A 125 -9.27 13.21 -22.00
C ARG A 125 -10.31 12.53 -22.89
N LYS A 126 -10.72 11.32 -22.50
CA LYS A 126 -11.72 10.52 -23.24
C LYS A 126 -13.15 10.86 -22.86
N ASN A 127 -13.38 11.80 -21.93
CA ASN A 127 -14.71 12.13 -21.39
C ASN A 127 -15.49 10.89 -20.92
N ASN A 128 -14.80 9.95 -20.25
CA ASN A 128 -15.38 8.67 -19.84
C ASN A 128 -16.44 8.79 -18.74
N PHE A 129 -16.52 9.95 -18.06
CA PHE A 129 -17.54 10.30 -17.07
C PHE A 129 -17.73 11.83 -17.03
N PRO A 130 -18.91 12.32 -16.63
CA PRO A 130 -19.17 13.76 -16.50
C PRO A 130 -18.39 14.38 -15.34
N THR A 131 -17.79 15.54 -15.56
CA THR A 131 -16.98 16.26 -14.56
C THR A 131 -17.71 17.39 -13.85
N GLY A 132 -18.94 17.71 -14.29
CA GLY A 132 -19.70 18.87 -13.83
C GLY A 132 -20.11 18.84 -12.35
N GLN A 133 -20.13 17.66 -11.72
CA GLN A 133 -20.44 17.49 -10.30
C GLN A 133 -19.19 17.28 -9.43
N VAL A 134 -17.99 17.24 -10.03
CA VAL A 134 -16.74 17.03 -9.30
C VAL A 134 -16.35 18.31 -8.58
N HIS A 135 -16.79 18.45 -7.34
CA HIS A 135 -16.58 19.66 -6.53
C HIS A 135 -15.34 19.57 -5.63
N THR A 136 -14.86 18.37 -5.33
CA THR A 136 -13.73 18.14 -4.41
C THR A 136 -12.62 17.34 -5.09
N LEU A 137 -11.41 17.88 -5.06
CA LEU A 137 -10.18 17.19 -5.49
C LEU A 137 -9.25 17.00 -4.28
N ILE A 138 -8.85 15.76 -4.04
CA ILE A 138 -7.87 15.42 -3.00
C ILE A 138 -6.62 14.87 -3.68
N ILE A 139 -5.44 15.30 -3.26
CA ILE A 139 -4.16 14.73 -3.69
C ILE A 139 -3.47 14.15 -2.48
N ASP A 140 -3.45 12.82 -2.40
CA ASP A 140 -2.78 12.07 -1.34
C ASP A 140 -1.31 11.82 -1.70
N GLU A 141 -0.41 11.92 -0.73
CA GLU A 141 1.05 11.93 -0.91
C GLU A 141 1.47 12.88 -2.07
N PHE A 142 1.18 14.18 -1.90
CA PHE A 142 1.40 15.23 -2.90
C PHE A 142 2.89 15.42 -3.25
N ASP A 143 3.74 15.56 -2.24
CA ASP A 143 5.21 15.55 -2.36
C ASP A 143 5.69 14.41 -3.26
N LYS A 144 5.05 13.26 -3.09
CA LYS A 144 5.40 12.07 -3.80
C LYS A 144 4.97 12.04 -5.25
N CYS A 145 3.82 12.64 -5.57
CA CYS A 145 3.40 12.79 -6.95
C CYS A 145 4.41 13.65 -7.72
N LEU A 146 4.95 14.70 -7.10
CA LEU A 146 6.00 15.55 -7.70
C LEU A 146 7.31 14.80 -7.90
N GLU A 147 7.79 14.09 -6.88
CA GLU A 147 9.02 13.28 -7.00
C GLU A 147 8.96 12.22 -8.11
N LEU A 148 7.77 11.77 -8.51
CA LEU A 148 7.58 10.79 -9.59
C LEU A 148 7.41 11.42 -10.96
N GLY A 149 7.44 12.74 -11.05
CA GLY A 149 7.26 13.47 -12.30
C GLY A 149 5.82 13.55 -12.76
N PHE A 150 4.81 13.32 -11.91
CA PHE A 150 3.39 13.42 -12.29
C PHE A 150 2.87 14.86 -12.36
N GLN A 151 3.77 15.83 -12.48
CA GLN A 151 3.44 17.24 -12.43
C GLN A 151 2.53 17.64 -13.59
N GLU A 152 2.90 17.24 -14.81
CA GLU A 152 2.17 17.57 -16.03
C GLU A 152 0.77 16.95 -16.02
N GLU A 153 0.65 15.68 -15.61
CA GLU A 153 -0.65 15.00 -15.52
C GLU A 153 -1.55 15.62 -14.45
N MET A 154 -1.01 15.98 -13.28
CA MET A 154 -1.80 16.65 -12.24
C MET A 154 -2.30 18.02 -12.69
N GLU A 155 -1.46 18.79 -13.39
CA GLU A 155 -1.87 20.08 -13.95
C GLU A 155 -2.96 19.91 -15.01
N GLU A 156 -2.83 18.91 -15.90
CA GLU A 156 -3.86 18.56 -16.87
C GLU A 156 -5.18 18.18 -16.21
N ILE A 157 -5.15 17.31 -15.18
CA ILE A 157 -6.34 16.89 -14.44
C ILE A 157 -7.08 18.09 -13.87
N ILE A 158 -6.38 19.03 -13.23
CA ILE A 158 -6.99 20.22 -12.63
C ILE A 158 -7.65 21.09 -13.70
N ARG A 159 -7.02 21.27 -14.87
CA ARG A 159 -7.62 22.01 -15.99
C ARG A 159 -8.89 21.35 -16.52
N LEU A 160 -8.96 20.02 -16.53
CA LEU A 160 -10.11 19.25 -17.00
C LEU A 160 -11.25 19.12 -15.96
N LEU A 161 -11.07 19.70 -14.76
CA LEU A 161 -12.03 19.65 -13.65
C LEU A 161 -12.47 21.08 -13.23
N PRO A 162 -13.18 21.83 -14.10
CA PRO A 162 -13.54 23.22 -13.83
C PRO A 162 -14.53 23.40 -12.68
N ALA A 163 -15.26 22.36 -12.29
CA ALA A 163 -16.24 22.40 -11.20
C ALA A 163 -15.61 22.26 -9.81
N VAL A 164 -14.30 22.00 -9.70
CA VAL A 164 -13.62 21.81 -8.41
C VAL A 164 -13.61 23.13 -7.64
N LYS A 165 -14.30 23.13 -6.50
CA LYS A 165 -14.39 24.25 -5.55
C LYS A 165 -13.47 24.09 -4.35
N ARG A 166 -13.06 22.86 -4.06
CA ARG A 166 -12.22 22.53 -2.91
C ARG A 166 -11.08 21.60 -3.29
N ARG A 167 -9.88 21.94 -2.84
CA ARG A 167 -8.65 21.16 -3.00
C ARG A 167 -8.08 20.79 -1.64
N VAL A 168 -7.70 19.53 -1.49
CA VAL A 168 -7.08 19.01 -0.26
C VAL A 168 -5.77 18.33 -0.62
N LEU A 169 -4.66 18.86 -0.11
CA LEU A 169 -3.32 18.33 -0.34
C LEU A 169 -2.84 17.65 0.93
N LEU A 170 -2.42 16.39 0.82
CA LEU A 170 -1.83 15.65 1.92
C LEU A 170 -0.38 15.34 1.60
N SER A 171 0.52 15.69 2.52
CA SER A 171 1.96 15.47 2.34
C SER A 171 2.61 14.97 3.63
N ALA A 172 3.69 14.21 3.49
CA ALA A 172 4.53 13.81 4.62
C ALA A 172 5.77 14.69 4.77
N THR A 173 6.01 15.59 3.83
CA THR A 173 7.09 16.57 3.87
C THR A 173 6.53 17.96 3.59
N ASP A 174 7.20 18.98 4.10
CA ASP A 174 6.89 20.36 3.75
C ASP A 174 7.68 20.77 2.51
N THR A 175 7.05 20.71 1.35
CA THR A 175 7.60 21.31 0.13
C THR A 175 7.40 22.82 0.21
N ALA A 176 8.50 23.56 0.43
CA ALA A 176 8.52 25.02 0.54
C ALA A 176 7.87 25.72 -0.66
N ASP A 177 7.97 25.12 -1.86
CA ASP A 177 7.35 25.63 -3.09
C ASP A 177 6.22 24.70 -3.54
N LEU A 178 4.98 25.05 -3.19
CA LEU A 178 3.82 24.42 -3.83
C LEU A 178 3.69 24.94 -5.26
N PRO A 179 3.59 24.06 -6.25
CA PRO A 179 3.46 24.50 -7.62
C PRO A 179 2.14 25.26 -7.83
N PRO A 180 2.09 26.24 -8.75
CA PRO A 180 0.94 27.12 -8.92
C PRO A 180 -0.39 26.40 -9.19
N PHE A 181 -0.35 25.23 -9.83
CA PHE A 181 -1.56 24.45 -10.08
C PHE A 181 -2.18 23.88 -8.80
N ALA A 182 -1.37 23.60 -7.78
CA ALA A 182 -1.82 23.03 -6.52
C ALA A 182 -2.46 24.09 -5.62
N CYS A 183 -1.95 25.33 -5.66
CA CYS A 183 -2.51 26.49 -4.98
C CYS A 183 -2.68 27.66 -5.97
N PRO A 184 -3.87 27.82 -6.58
CA PRO A 184 -4.08 28.75 -7.69
C PRO A 184 -4.18 30.21 -7.24
N THR A 185 -4.33 30.47 -5.94
CA THR A 185 -4.46 31.81 -5.39
C THR A 185 -3.23 32.19 -4.57
N GLN A 186 -2.73 33.40 -4.81
CA GLN A 186 -1.73 34.08 -3.98
C GLN A 186 -2.36 35.04 -2.97
N ASP A 187 -3.70 35.14 -2.95
CA ASP A 187 -4.44 35.98 -2.01
C ASP A 187 -4.37 35.37 -0.59
N PRO A 188 -3.83 36.08 0.41
CA PRO A 188 -3.75 35.62 1.80
C PRO A 188 -5.11 35.25 2.41
N GLU A 189 -6.19 35.95 2.04
CA GLU A 189 -7.55 35.69 2.55
C GLU A 189 -8.14 34.39 1.94
N ALA A 190 -7.77 34.07 0.70
CA ALA A 190 -8.17 32.85 0.00
C ALA A 190 -7.16 31.69 0.12
N ALA A 191 -6.08 31.87 0.87
CA ALA A 191 -5.02 30.88 1.04
C ALA A 191 -5.57 29.55 1.62
N PRO A 192 -4.98 28.40 1.26
CA PRO A 192 -5.37 27.13 1.86
C PRO A 192 -5.10 27.14 3.37
N LEU A 193 -6.03 26.58 4.15
CA LEU A 193 -5.79 26.31 5.57
C LEU A 193 -4.67 25.30 5.68
N ARG A 194 -3.68 25.58 6.50
CA ARG A 194 -2.51 24.72 6.67
C ARG A 194 -2.50 24.09 8.05
N LEU A 195 -2.55 22.77 8.09
CA LEU A 195 -2.47 21.96 9.30
C LEU A 195 -1.13 21.23 9.32
N ASP A 196 -0.23 21.63 10.23
CA ASP A 196 1.10 21.04 10.37
C ASP A 196 1.19 20.12 11.59
N PHE A 197 1.34 18.82 11.32
CA PHE A 197 1.52 17.76 12.30
C PHE A 197 2.86 17.02 12.10
N LEU A 198 3.82 17.56 11.32
CA LEU A 198 5.11 16.90 11.06
C LEU A 198 5.91 16.65 12.33
N GLN A 199 5.81 17.54 13.31
CA GLN A 199 6.59 17.49 14.56
C GLN A 199 5.89 16.76 15.73
N THR A 200 4.66 16.26 15.55
CA THR A 200 3.89 15.65 16.65
C THR A 200 4.34 14.26 17.10
N HIS A 201 5.52 13.80 16.64
CA HIS A 201 6.19 12.61 17.18
C HIS A 201 7.62 12.92 17.63
N THR A 202 7.74 13.64 18.75
CA THR A 202 8.90 13.52 19.63
C THR A 202 8.90 12.12 20.26
N THR A 203 9.61 11.16 19.65
CA THR A 203 10.41 10.10 20.30
C THR A 203 10.90 9.10 19.25
N ASP A 204 12.14 9.35 18.81
CA ASP A 204 12.99 8.51 17.95
C ASP A 204 13.54 7.28 18.71
N ASP A 205 12.68 6.61 19.50
CA ASP A 205 13.06 5.52 20.43
C ASP A 205 12.42 4.17 20.05
N ARG A 206 11.67 4.15 18.94
CA ARG A 206 10.94 2.96 18.44
C ARG A 206 11.65 2.24 17.30
N LEU A 207 12.56 2.92 16.60
CA LEU A 207 13.32 2.38 15.49
C LEU A 207 14.76 2.14 15.92
N THR A 208 15.20 0.89 15.94
CA THR A 208 16.61 0.56 16.19
C THR A 208 17.37 0.46 14.87
N LEU A 209 18.36 1.32 14.68
CA LEU A 209 19.22 1.31 13.50
C LEU A 209 20.43 0.40 13.72
N HIS A 210 20.79 -0.38 12.70
CA HIS A 210 21.97 -1.23 12.68
C HIS A 210 22.73 -1.08 11.37
N THR A 211 24.05 -1.06 11.43
CA THR A 211 24.89 -1.23 10.23
C THR A 211 25.26 -2.70 10.08
N VAL A 212 25.31 -3.17 8.84
CA VAL A 212 25.71 -4.54 8.49
C VAL A 212 26.86 -4.44 7.49
N PRO A 213 28.13 -4.54 7.95
CA PRO A 213 29.28 -4.40 7.08
C PRO A 213 29.33 -5.56 6.07
N SER A 214 29.50 -5.21 4.80
CA SER A 214 29.61 -6.14 3.70
C SER A 214 31.04 -6.15 3.16
N PRO A 215 31.71 -7.31 3.09
CA PRO A 215 33.06 -7.41 2.51
C PRO A 215 33.05 -7.27 0.98
N ALA A 216 31.90 -7.43 0.34
CA ALA A 216 31.74 -7.33 -1.11
C ALA A 216 30.83 -6.16 -1.47
N LYS A 217 31.18 -5.42 -2.53
CA LYS A 217 30.37 -4.31 -3.09
C LYS A 217 28.97 -4.76 -3.46
N ASP A 218 28.83 -6.01 -3.90
CA ASP A 218 27.57 -6.55 -4.37
C ASP A 218 26.60 -6.95 -3.25
N LYS A 219 27.07 -7.09 -2.00
CA LYS A 219 26.24 -7.31 -0.79
C LYS A 219 25.28 -8.52 -0.78
N LEU A 220 25.16 -9.30 -1.86
CA LEU A 220 24.19 -10.39 -1.97
C LEU A 220 24.37 -11.45 -0.89
N GLU A 221 25.62 -11.86 -0.63
CA GLU A 221 25.91 -12.84 0.43
C GLU A 221 25.61 -12.28 1.81
N THR A 222 26.00 -11.03 2.07
CA THR A 222 25.71 -10.33 3.34
C THR A 222 24.21 -10.23 3.58
N LEU A 223 23.43 -9.88 2.55
CA LEU A 223 21.97 -9.85 2.60
C LEU A 223 21.42 -11.24 2.92
N PHE A 224 21.87 -12.30 2.22
CA PHE A 224 21.41 -13.66 2.49
C PHE A 224 21.67 -14.09 3.93
N ARG A 225 22.88 -13.84 4.44
CA ARG A 225 23.24 -14.15 5.83
C ARG A 225 22.39 -13.39 6.82
N LEU A 226 22.19 -12.08 6.61
CA LEU A 226 21.30 -11.26 7.43
C LEU A 226 19.87 -11.82 7.44
N LEU A 227 19.30 -12.12 6.28
CA LEU A 227 17.94 -12.66 6.18
C LEU A 227 17.79 -14.03 6.86
N CYS A 228 18.82 -14.88 6.82
CA CYS A 228 18.82 -16.14 7.56
C CYS A 228 18.83 -15.89 9.08
N THR A 229 19.58 -14.90 9.56
CA THR A 229 19.59 -14.48 10.97
C THR A 229 18.26 -13.91 11.43
N LEU A 230 17.58 -13.13 10.57
CA LEU A 230 16.26 -12.55 10.88
C LEU A 230 15.12 -13.58 10.83
N GLY A 231 15.34 -14.73 10.19
CA GLY A 231 14.39 -15.84 10.18
C GLY A 231 13.09 -15.53 9.44
N ASN A 232 11.95 -15.91 10.04
CA ASN A 232 10.61 -15.72 9.47
C ASN A 232 10.00 -14.33 9.78
N ALA A 233 10.75 -13.41 10.39
CA ALA A 233 10.27 -12.07 10.68
C ALA A 233 9.98 -11.29 9.38
N SER A 234 8.85 -10.57 9.34
CA SER A 234 8.45 -9.77 8.17
C SER A 234 9.52 -8.73 7.86
N THR A 235 10.11 -8.84 6.66
CA THR A 235 11.26 -8.04 6.27
C THR A 235 11.06 -7.40 4.90
N LEU A 236 11.17 -6.08 4.82
CA LEU A 236 11.22 -5.34 3.56
C LEU A 236 12.66 -5.07 3.17
N VAL A 237 13.06 -5.47 1.97
CA VAL A 237 14.39 -5.19 1.41
C VAL A 237 14.26 -4.13 0.33
N PHE A 238 14.87 -2.97 0.53
CA PHE A 238 14.83 -1.86 -0.41
C PHE A 238 16.04 -1.83 -1.32
N ALA A 239 15.78 -1.78 -2.63
CA ALA A 239 16.78 -1.53 -3.67
C ALA A 239 16.31 -0.39 -4.59
N ASN A 240 17.24 0.46 -5.02
CA ASN A 240 16.90 1.67 -5.79
C ASN A 240 16.40 1.38 -7.22
N HIS A 241 16.81 0.27 -7.82
CA HIS A 241 16.52 -0.07 -9.23
C HIS A 241 15.72 -1.37 -9.37
N ARG A 242 14.91 -1.47 -10.42
CA ARG A 242 14.05 -2.64 -10.70
C ARG A 242 14.90 -3.88 -10.98
N GLU A 243 15.97 -3.69 -11.74
CA GLU A 243 16.95 -4.71 -12.11
C GLU A 243 17.65 -5.28 -10.87
N SER A 244 17.90 -4.44 -9.86
CA SER A 244 18.44 -4.87 -8.58
C SER A 244 17.45 -5.74 -7.80
N VAL A 245 16.16 -5.36 -7.78
CA VAL A 245 15.10 -6.18 -7.16
C VAL A 245 15.03 -7.55 -7.82
N ASP A 246 15.00 -7.60 -9.15
CA ASP A 246 14.96 -8.87 -9.90
C ASP A 246 16.20 -9.72 -9.66
N ARG A 247 17.38 -9.10 -9.62
CA ARG A 247 18.64 -9.80 -9.36
C ARG A 247 18.69 -10.39 -7.95
N ILE A 248 18.33 -9.62 -6.93
CA ILE A 248 18.26 -10.09 -5.54
C ILE A 248 17.24 -11.23 -5.43
N ALA A 249 16.07 -11.08 -6.03
CA ALA A 249 15.02 -12.09 -6.01
C ALA A 249 15.45 -13.39 -6.71
N ARG A 250 16.19 -13.29 -7.81
CA ARG A 250 16.76 -14.45 -8.51
C ARG A 250 17.79 -15.17 -7.63
N PHE A 251 18.75 -14.43 -7.08
CA PHE A 251 19.78 -14.99 -6.18
C PHE A 251 19.18 -15.72 -4.98
N LEU A 252 18.19 -15.12 -4.32
CA LEU A 252 17.50 -15.74 -3.19
C LEU A 252 16.69 -16.97 -3.61
N ARG A 253 16.04 -16.93 -4.78
CA ARG A 253 15.28 -18.06 -5.34
C ARG A 253 16.17 -19.25 -5.67
N ASP A 254 17.35 -19.03 -6.23
CA ASP A 254 18.31 -20.10 -6.56
C ASP A 254 18.79 -20.82 -5.30
N ARG A 255 18.86 -20.11 -4.18
CA ARG A 255 19.12 -20.65 -2.84
C ARG A 255 17.88 -21.21 -2.14
N ARG A 256 16.71 -21.19 -2.78
CA ARG A 256 15.40 -21.61 -2.22
C ARG A 256 14.96 -20.79 -1.00
N PHE A 257 15.41 -19.55 -0.89
CA PHE A 257 14.97 -18.63 0.15
C PHE A 257 13.58 -18.07 -0.19
N PRO A 258 12.62 -18.05 0.76
CA PRO A 258 11.23 -17.63 0.51
C PRO A 258 11.09 -16.09 0.45
N ALA A 259 11.46 -15.49 -0.68
CA ALA A 259 11.31 -14.06 -0.94
C ALA A 259 10.47 -13.78 -2.20
N SER A 260 9.79 -12.63 -2.22
CA SER A 260 9.03 -12.17 -3.39
C SER A 260 9.55 -10.80 -3.88
N PRO A 261 9.76 -10.59 -5.19
CA PRO A 261 10.02 -9.27 -5.74
C PRO A 261 8.74 -8.41 -5.77
N PHE A 262 8.90 -7.10 -5.73
CA PHE A 262 7.81 -6.13 -5.82
C PHE A 262 8.28 -4.80 -6.42
N HIS A 263 8.05 -4.60 -7.72
CA HIS A 263 8.37 -3.35 -8.42
C HIS A 263 7.34 -3.02 -9.50
N GLY A 264 7.36 -1.78 -9.99
CA GLY A 264 6.37 -1.29 -10.98
C GLY A 264 6.48 -1.91 -12.38
N GLY A 265 7.52 -2.69 -12.67
CA GLY A 265 7.66 -3.44 -13.93
C GLY A 265 6.98 -4.81 -13.92
N MET A 266 6.43 -5.23 -12.78
CA MET A 266 5.71 -6.49 -12.66
C MET A 266 4.26 -6.36 -13.12
N GLU A 267 3.73 -7.43 -13.72
CA GLU A 267 2.30 -7.58 -13.96
C GLU A 267 1.48 -7.43 -12.67
N GLN A 268 0.32 -6.80 -12.79
CA GLN A 268 -0.51 -6.44 -11.62
C GLN A 268 -0.89 -7.67 -10.78
N ASP A 269 -1.27 -8.78 -11.42
CA ASP A 269 -1.61 -10.02 -10.74
C ASP A 269 -0.41 -10.59 -9.94
N ASN A 270 0.81 -10.45 -10.46
CA ASN A 270 2.01 -10.89 -9.76
C ASN A 270 2.32 -10.01 -8.55
N ARG A 271 2.07 -8.70 -8.64
CA ARG A 271 2.21 -7.76 -7.52
C ARG A 271 1.20 -8.08 -6.42
N GLU A 272 -0.06 -8.28 -6.77
CA GLU A 272 -1.12 -8.65 -5.81
C GLU A 272 -0.80 -9.97 -5.10
N ARG A 273 -0.31 -10.98 -5.83
CA ARG A 273 0.14 -12.27 -5.25
C ARG A 273 1.36 -12.11 -4.34
N ALA A 274 2.37 -11.35 -4.75
CA ALA A 274 3.58 -11.11 -3.95
C ALA A 274 3.23 -10.43 -2.62
N LEU A 275 2.39 -9.39 -2.67
CA LEU A 275 1.93 -8.69 -1.48
C LEU A 275 1.08 -9.60 -0.57
N TYR A 276 0.21 -10.41 -1.15
CA TYR A 276 -0.60 -11.36 -0.37
C TYR A 276 0.27 -12.41 0.33
N LYS A 277 1.24 -13.01 -0.38
CA LYS A 277 2.20 -13.98 0.17
C LYS A 277 3.07 -13.37 1.29
N PHE A 278 3.38 -12.09 1.20
CA PHE A 278 4.06 -11.36 2.27
C PHE A 278 3.14 -11.16 3.49
N ARG A 279 1.94 -10.62 3.29
CA ARG A 279 0.98 -10.32 4.37
C ARG A 279 0.51 -11.54 5.14
N ASN A 280 0.50 -12.72 4.52
CA ASN A 280 0.08 -13.95 5.18
C ASN A 280 1.26 -14.81 5.70
N GLY A 281 2.51 -14.34 5.56
CA GLY A 281 3.70 -15.04 6.00
C GLY A 281 4.14 -16.22 5.13
N THR A 282 3.60 -16.41 3.92
CA THR A 282 4.09 -17.43 2.98
C THR A 282 5.50 -17.11 2.46
N THR A 283 5.79 -15.82 2.28
CA THR A 283 7.14 -15.31 2.00
C THR A 283 7.45 -14.20 3.00
N PRO A 284 8.32 -14.42 4.00
CA PRO A 284 8.62 -13.42 5.02
C PRO A 284 9.40 -12.21 4.50
N VAL A 285 9.94 -12.28 3.28
CA VAL A 285 10.74 -11.22 2.67
C VAL A 285 10.08 -10.69 1.40
N LEU A 286 9.93 -9.37 1.32
CA LEU A 286 9.49 -8.65 0.11
C LEU A 286 10.61 -7.69 -0.33
N ILE A 287 11.11 -7.87 -1.54
CA ILE A 287 12.20 -7.06 -2.11
C ILE A 287 11.55 -6.03 -3.02
N CYS A 288 11.77 -4.74 -2.77
CA CYS A 288 11.01 -3.70 -3.42
C CYS A 288 11.84 -2.46 -3.77
N THR A 289 11.34 -1.71 -4.75
CA THR A 289 11.79 -0.33 -5.00
C THR A 289 10.98 0.65 -4.16
N ASP A 290 11.53 1.85 -3.96
CA ASP A 290 10.84 2.92 -3.24
C ASP A 290 9.46 3.25 -3.82
N LEU A 291 9.38 3.35 -5.15
CA LEU A 291 8.13 3.61 -5.84
C LEU A 291 7.08 2.54 -5.56
N ALA A 292 7.49 1.27 -5.55
CA ALA A 292 6.54 0.18 -5.38
C ALA A 292 6.12 0.00 -3.92
N ALA A 293 7.01 0.26 -2.96
CA ALA A 293 6.67 0.13 -1.54
C ALA A 293 5.73 1.24 -1.01
N ARG A 294 5.51 2.30 -1.78
CA ARG A 294 4.69 3.45 -1.38
C ARG A 294 3.21 3.11 -1.42
N GLY A 295 2.50 3.53 -0.38
CA GLY A 295 1.13 3.08 -0.15
C GLY A 295 0.97 1.59 0.18
N LEU A 296 2.07 0.85 0.41
CA LEU A 296 1.92 -0.49 0.97
C LEU A 296 1.42 -0.36 2.41
N ASP A 297 0.17 -0.76 2.59
CA ASP A 297 -0.45 -0.95 3.89
C ASP A 297 -0.15 -2.34 4.42
N ILE A 298 1.02 -2.45 5.02
CA ILE A 298 1.47 -3.67 5.65
C ILE A 298 1.66 -3.35 7.13
N ASP A 299 0.82 -3.96 7.95
CA ASP A 299 0.84 -3.81 9.39
C ASP A 299 2.17 -4.33 9.95
N GLY A 300 2.86 -3.49 10.73
CA GLY A 300 3.95 -3.92 11.62
C GLY A 300 5.03 -4.79 10.95
N VAL A 301 5.65 -4.31 9.87
CA VAL A 301 6.87 -4.97 9.35
C VAL A 301 7.94 -4.95 10.43
N ALA A 302 8.52 -6.09 10.78
CA ALA A 302 9.51 -6.18 11.85
C ALA A 302 10.84 -5.54 11.46
N ASN A 303 11.28 -5.74 10.22
CA ASN A 303 12.60 -5.34 9.76
C ASN A 303 12.55 -4.60 8.42
N ILE A 304 13.29 -3.49 8.34
CA ILE A 304 13.60 -2.80 7.09
C ILE A 304 15.07 -3.05 6.78
N VAL A 305 15.39 -3.44 5.55
CA VAL A 305 16.77 -3.66 5.09
C VAL A 305 17.04 -2.73 3.92
N HIS A 306 17.97 -1.80 4.09
CA HIS A 306 18.48 -0.95 3.03
C HIS A 306 19.65 -1.68 2.35
N TYR A 307 19.34 -2.42 1.28
CA TYR A 307 20.37 -3.03 0.44
C TYR A 307 21.12 -1.96 -0.36
N HIS A 308 20.38 -1.00 -0.90
CA HIS A 308 20.92 0.28 -1.36
C HIS A 308 20.47 1.39 -0.41
N LEU A 309 21.37 2.33 -0.11
CA LEU A 309 21.00 3.52 0.65
C LEU A 309 20.03 4.40 -0.16
N PRO A 310 19.05 5.04 0.51
CA PRO A 310 18.22 6.03 -0.14
C PRO A 310 19.05 7.28 -0.46
N LEU A 311 18.65 8.01 -1.50
CA LEU A 311 19.36 9.21 -1.96
C LEU A 311 19.06 10.44 -1.09
N THR A 312 17.87 10.49 -0.49
CA THR A 312 17.39 11.63 0.31
C THR A 312 16.97 11.19 1.71
N PRO A 313 17.08 12.09 2.72
CA PRO A 313 16.58 11.82 4.07
C PRO A 313 15.07 11.53 4.09
N ASP A 314 14.29 12.19 3.23
CA ASP A 314 12.84 11.94 3.14
C ASP A 314 12.55 10.50 2.72
N THR A 315 13.27 10.00 1.70
CA THR A 315 13.13 8.60 1.27
C THR A 315 13.51 7.64 2.40
N PHE A 316 14.53 7.96 3.20
CA PHE A 316 14.88 7.18 4.39
C PHE A 316 13.74 7.11 5.40
N THR A 317 13.13 8.25 5.74
CA THR A 317 11.96 8.34 6.62
C THR A 317 10.78 7.54 6.06
N HIS A 318 10.50 7.63 4.75
CA HIS A 318 9.40 6.88 4.13
C HIS A 318 9.62 5.36 4.11
N ARG A 319 10.87 4.90 3.92
CA ARG A 319 11.21 3.47 4.01
C ARG A 319 10.98 2.94 5.41
N ASN A 320 11.45 3.68 6.41
CA ASN A 320 11.37 3.30 7.81
C ASN A 320 9.96 3.47 8.40
N GLY A 321 9.12 4.35 7.84
CA GLY A 321 7.70 4.46 8.18
C GLY A 321 6.84 3.23 7.81
N ARG A 322 7.45 2.19 7.23
CA ARG A 322 6.83 0.87 7.00
C ARG A 322 7.01 -0.09 8.19
N THR A 323 7.93 0.22 9.11
CA THR A 323 8.06 -0.43 10.41
C THR A 323 7.64 0.55 11.52
N ALA A 324 7.69 0.10 12.78
CA ALA A 324 7.46 0.92 13.97
C ALA A 324 6.17 1.78 13.95
N ARG A 325 5.09 1.29 13.31
CA ARG A 325 3.80 1.98 13.28
C ARG A 325 3.06 1.83 14.62
N TRP A 326 2.38 2.88 15.06
CA TRP A 326 1.67 2.96 16.35
C TRP A 326 2.56 2.63 17.55
N ASN A 327 2.31 1.49 18.23
CA ASN A 327 3.03 1.07 19.45
C ASN A 327 4.12 0.01 19.17
N ALA A 328 4.35 -0.37 17.90
CA ALA A 328 5.33 -1.40 17.57
C ALA A 328 6.76 -0.84 17.55
N ARG A 329 7.73 -1.65 17.98
CA ARG A 329 9.16 -1.41 17.74
C ARG A 329 9.57 -2.01 16.40
N GLY A 330 10.53 -1.41 15.74
CA GLY A 330 11.03 -1.81 14.43
C GLY A 330 12.54 -1.78 14.35
N ASN A 331 13.13 -2.59 13.46
CA ASN A 331 14.56 -2.56 13.17
C ASN A 331 14.80 -2.07 11.76
N ALA A 332 15.83 -1.26 11.55
CA ALA A 332 16.35 -0.95 10.23
C ALA A 332 17.83 -1.32 10.11
N TYR A 333 18.16 -2.10 9.08
CA TYR A 333 19.49 -2.60 8.79
C TYR A 333 20.03 -1.93 7.54
N LEU A 334 21.18 -1.29 7.64
CA LEU A 334 21.88 -0.65 6.53
C LEU A 334 23.04 -1.54 6.11
N ILE A 335 22.96 -2.17 4.94
CA ILE A 335 24.08 -2.98 4.44
C ILE A 335 25.08 -2.05 3.76
N LEU A 336 26.27 -1.93 4.33
CA LEU A 336 27.29 -0.97 3.91
C LEU A 336 28.55 -1.69 3.47
N HIS A 337 29.10 -1.32 2.31
CA HIS A 337 30.47 -1.69 1.95
C HIS A 337 31.46 -0.63 2.46
N THR A 338 32.73 -0.99 2.69
CA THR A 338 33.77 -0.06 3.20
C THR A 338 33.93 1.19 2.35
N ASP A 339 33.83 1.03 1.02
CA ASP A 339 34.02 2.11 0.05
C ASP A 339 32.74 2.96 -0.17
N GLU A 340 31.62 2.65 0.47
CA GLU A 340 30.38 3.41 0.26
C GLU A 340 30.40 4.71 1.05
N LYS A 341 30.21 5.83 0.34
CA LYS A 341 30.04 7.13 0.99
C LYS A 341 28.75 7.12 1.81
N ARG A 342 28.91 7.21 3.13
CA ARG A 342 27.81 7.39 4.06
C ARG A 342 27.21 8.80 3.88
N PRO A 343 25.89 8.94 3.72
CA PRO A 343 25.25 10.24 3.69
C PRO A 343 25.37 10.97 5.03
N ASP A 344 25.57 12.29 4.98
CA ASP A 344 25.82 13.14 6.16
C ASP A 344 24.59 13.28 7.08
N TRP A 345 23.39 13.03 6.54
CA TRP A 345 22.13 13.07 7.29
C TRP A 345 21.87 11.82 8.13
N LEU A 346 22.68 10.74 7.99
CA LEU A 346 22.57 9.58 8.88
C LEU A 346 23.15 9.93 10.26
N PRO A 347 22.57 9.40 11.35
CA PRO A 347 23.14 9.56 12.70
C PRO A 347 24.62 9.15 12.71
N PRO A 348 25.53 9.86 13.39
CA PRO A 348 26.98 9.60 13.29
C PRO A 348 27.36 8.20 13.79
N HIS A 349 26.74 7.76 14.89
CA HIS A 349 26.97 6.45 15.47
C HIS A 349 25.74 5.55 15.28
N ILE A 350 25.91 4.45 14.54
CA ILE A 350 24.89 3.39 14.40
C ILE A 350 25.58 2.08 14.76
N PRO A 351 25.09 1.30 15.74
CA PRO A 351 25.75 0.07 16.16
C PRO A 351 25.85 -0.93 15.00
N ALA A 352 27.03 -1.54 14.85
CA ALA A 352 27.23 -2.61 13.89
C ALA A 352 26.58 -3.90 14.42
N LEU A 353 25.89 -4.62 13.54
CA LEU A 353 25.42 -5.97 13.81
C LEU A 353 26.44 -6.97 13.29
N ASP A 354 27.07 -7.69 14.22
CA ASP A 354 27.92 -8.82 13.88
C ASP A 354 27.07 -10.02 13.49
N LEU A 355 27.16 -10.42 12.22
CA LEU A 355 26.49 -11.63 11.73
C LEU A 355 27.18 -12.87 12.30
N PRO A 356 26.43 -13.91 12.70
CA PRO A 356 27.00 -15.13 13.26
C PRO A 356 27.99 -15.78 12.30
N ALA A 357 29.09 -16.31 12.84
CA ALA A 357 30.17 -16.92 12.04
C ALA A 357 29.65 -18.05 11.13
N THR A 358 28.71 -18.85 11.64
CA THR A 358 27.97 -19.84 10.85
C THR A 358 26.60 -19.27 10.47
N THR A 359 26.27 -19.34 9.19
CA THR A 359 24.97 -18.84 8.69
C THR A 359 23.85 -19.75 9.17
N PRO A 360 22.79 -19.22 9.81
CA PRO A 360 21.63 -20.01 10.21
C PRO A 360 20.95 -20.67 9.02
N PRO A 361 20.19 -21.77 9.23
CA PRO A 361 19.47 -22.41 8.14
C PRO A 361 18.41 -21.48 7.55
N ILE A 362 18.11 -21.67 6.28
CA ILE A 362 17.07 -20.90 5.59
C ILE A 362 15.73 -21.08 6.33
N PRO A 363 15.06 -19.99 6.70
CA PRO A 363 13.79 -20.04 7.41
C PRO A 363 12.73 -20.73 6.55
N ARG A 364 11.95 -21.60 7.19
CA ARG A 364 10.81 -22.28 6.59
C ARG A 364 9.54 -21.61 7.09
N PRO A 365 8.77 -20.93 6.23
CA PRO A 365 7.56 -20.25 6.67
C PRO A 365 6.47 -21.27 7.01
N ASP A 366 5.73 -21.03 8.08
CA ASP A 366 4.67 -21.93 8.54
C ASP A 366 3.48 -21.98 7.58
N TRP A 367 3.34 -20.95 6.75
CA TRP A 367 2.24 -20.79 5.81
C TRP A 367 2.68 -21.12 4.38
N ALA A 368 1.72 -21.65 3.62
CA ALA A 368 1.75 -21.75 2.18
C ALA A 368 0.47 -21.13 1.61
N THR A 369 0.57 -20.50 0.45
CA THR A 369 -0.58 -19.93 -0.24
C THR A 369 -1.05 -20.86 -1.34
N ILE A 370 -2.36 -21.13 -1.37
CA ILE A 370 -3.02 -21.75 -2.52
C ILE A 370 -3.77 -20.69 -3.33
N TYR A 371 -3.73 -20.85 -4.65
CA TYR A 371 -4.51 -20.12 -5.63
C TYR A 371 -5.76 -20.91 -5.98
N ILE A 372 -6.91 -20.24 -5.98
CA ILE A 372 -8.21 -20.77 -6.40
C ILE A 372 -8.66 -19.91 -7.57
N GLY A 373 -8.82 -20.50 -8.76
CA GLY A 373 -9.19 -19.82 -10.01
C GLY A 373 -10.61 -19.26 -10.10
N LYS A 374 -11.27 -19.03 -8.95
CA LYS A 374 -12.62 -18.48 -8.83
C LYS A 374 -12.67 -17.40 -7.75
N GLY A 375 -13.41 -16.34 -8.00
CA GLY A 375 -13.44 -15.13 -7.17
C GLY A 375 -14.84 -14.59 -6.89
N LYS A 376 -14.92 -13.30 -6.53
CA LYS A 376 -16.19 -12.62 -6.21
C LYS A 376 -17.18 -12.65 -7.38
N ARG A 377 -16.70 -12.52 -8.63
CA ARG A 377 -17.56 -12.56 -9.83
C ARG A 377 -18.21 -13.93 -10.03
N ASP A 378 -17.59 -14.99 -9.53
CA ASP A 378 -18.16 -16.34 -9.51
C ASP A 378 -19.06 -16.60 -8.29
N ARG A 379 -19.44 -15.54 -7.56
CA ARG A 379 -20.25 -15.59 -6.32
C ARG A 379 -19.63 -16.49 -5.25
N LEU A 380 -18.30 -16.56 -5.21
CA LEU A 380 -17.56 -17.28 -4.19
C LEU A 380 -17.36 -16.40 -2.95
N SER A 381 -17.71 -16.92 -1.78
CA SER A 381 -17.53 -16.24 -0.49
C SER A 381 -16.44 -16.88 0.36
N ARG A 382 -16.02 -16.18 1.43
CA ARG A 382 -14.99 -16.70 2.36
C ARG A 382 -15.49 -17.97 3.06
N ALA A 383 -16.77 -17.98 3.44
CA ALA A 383 -17.40 -19.14 4.06
C ALA A 383 -17.41 -20.36 3.12
N ASP A 384 -17.62 -20.15 1.81
CA ASP A 384 -17.58 -21.24 0.83
C ASP A 384 -16.19 -21.88 0.75
N ILE A 385 -15.12 -21.06 0.71
CA ILE A 385 -13.74 -21.56 0.66
C ILE A 385 -13.37 -22.30 1.96
N VAL A 386 -13.69 -21.71 3.12
CA VAL A 386 -13.44 -22.34 4.42
C VAL A 386 -14.19 -23.67 4.52
N GLY A 387 -15.48 -23.68 4.22
CA GLY A 387 -16.30 -24.89 4.27
C GLY A 387 -15.80 -25.98 3.32
N PHE A 388 -15.36 -25.59 2.11
CA PHE A 388 -14.75 -26.52 1.16
C PHE A 388 -13.45 -27.13 1.69
N LEU A 389 -12.51 -26.30 2.16
CA LEU A 389 -11.23 -26.78 2.67
C LEU A 389 -11.38 -27.64 3.92
N CYS A 390 -12.29 -27.30 4.83
CA CYS A 390 -12.58 -28.13 6.00
C CYS A 390 -13.19 -29.48 5.58
N LYS A 391 -14.18 -29.50 4.70
CA LYS A 391 -14.91 -30.72 4.31
C LYS A 391 -14.09 -31.63 3.39
N LYS A 392 -13.36 -31.07 2.43
CA LYS A 392 -12.68 -31.82 1.38
C LYS A 392 -11.20 -32.08 1.68
N ALA A 393 -10.52 -31.14 2.32
CA ALA A 393 -9.11 -31.30 2.68
C ALA A 393 -8.88 -31.64 4.16
N GLY A 394 -9.94 -31.72 4.98
CA GLY A 394 -9.84 -32.04 6.40
C GLY A 394 -9.12 -30.95 7.21
N LEU A 395 -9.09 -29.71 6.73
CA LEU A 395 -8.39 -28.62 7.41
C LEU A 395 -9.20 -28.12 8.61
N SER A 396 -8.53 -27.97 9.75
CA SER A 396 -9.09 -27.32 10.94
C SER A 396 -9.01 -25.79 10.82
N ARG A 397 -9.61 -25.07 11.77
CA ARG A 397 -9.51 -23.60 11.84
C ARG A 397 -8.05 -23.13 11.97
N ASP A 398 -7.21 -23.88 12.67
CA ASP A 398 -5.80 -23.53 12.90
C ASP A 398 -4.90 -23.84 11.69
N ASP A 399 -5.41 -24.66 10.78
CA ASP A 399 -4.77 -24.93 9.49
C ASP A 399 -5.04 -23.82 8.45
N LEU A 400 -5.97 -22.90 8.72
CA LEU A 400 -6.42 -21.85 7.80
C LEU A 400 -5.97 -20.46 8.27
N GLY A 401 -5.28 -19.74 7.39
CA GLY A 401 -4.82 -18.39 7.64
C GLY A 401 -5.71 -17.34 6.97
N ARG A 402 -5.07 -16.27 6.48
CA ARG A 402 -5.72 -15.22 5.68
C ARG A 402 -6.38 -15.83 4.44
N ILE A 403 -7.54 -15.32 4.04
CA ILE A 403 -8.23 -15.68 2.79
C ILE A 403 -8.74 -14.39 2.18
N ASP A 404 -8.22 -14.04 1.00
CA ASP A 404 -8.68 -12.86 0.26
C ASP A 404 -9.35 -13.34 -1.04
N ILE A 405 -10.53 -12.81 -1.32
CA ILE A 405 -11.30 -13.10 -2.52
C ILE A 405 -11.23 -11.89 -3.42
N LEU A 406 -10.55 -12.05 -4.54
CA LEU A 406 -10.39 -11.03 -5.57
C LEU A 406 -11.52 -11.18 -6.61
N PRO A 407 -11.67 -10.25 -7.56
CA PRO A 407 -12.76 -10.32 -8.54
C PRO A 407 -12.80 -11.63 -9.33
N HIS A 408 -11.65 -12.17 -9.73
CA HIS A 408 -11.54 -13.33 -10.63
C HIS A 408 -10.96 -14.58 -9.98
N PHE A 409 -10.29 -14.46 -8.83
CA PHE A 409 -9.64 -15.56 -8.16
C PHE A 409 -9.67 -15.33 -6.65
N ALA A 410 -9.29 -16.34 -5.88
CA ALA A 410 -9.08 -16.23 -4.45
C ALA A 410 -7.70 -16.78 -4.08
N LEU A 411 -7.14 -16.21 -3.01
CA LEU A 411 -5.93 -16.70 -2.38
C LEU A 411 -6.27 -17.11 -0.96
N ALA A 412 -5.76 -18.27 -0.54
CA ALA A 412 -5.94 -18.78 0.81
C ALA A 412 -4.60 -19.24 1.38
N ALA A 413 -4.27 -18.77 2.58
CA ALA A 413 -3.14 -19.29 3.35
C ALA A 413 -3.56 -20.56 4.09
N ILE A 414 -2.74 -21.60 4.01
CA ILE A 414 -2.90 -22.84 4.75
C ILE A 414 -1.57 -23.23 5.42
N ARG A 415 -1.62 -24.03 6.47
CA ARG A 415 -0.38 -24.55 7.09
C ARG A 415 0.44 -25.33 6.07
N ARG A 416 1.73 -25.02 5.99
CA ARG A 416 2.64 -25.55 4.96
C ARG A 416 2.75 -27.07 5.01
N ASN A 417 2.73 -27.67 6.19
CA ASN A 417 2.73 -29.12 6.38
C ASN A 417 1.46 -29.80 5.84
N ARG A 418 0.35 -29.08 5.68
CA ARG A 418 -0.89 -29.59 5.08
C ARG A 418 -0.94 -29.45 3.56
N LEU A 419 -0.09 -28.62 2.95
CA LEU A 419 -0.19 -28.24 1.54
C LEU A 419 -0.29 -29.43 0.58
N ALA A 420 0.63 -30.40 0.68
CA ALA A 420 0.68 -31.53 -0.24
C ALA A 420 -0.57 -32.42 -0.13
N GLN A 421 -1.05 -32.65 1.10
CA GLN A 421 -2.28 -33.39 1.37
C GLN A 421 -3.49 -32.64 0.82
N THR A 422 -3.60 -31.34 1.12
CA THR A 422 -4.68 -30.47 0.63
C THR A 422 -4.79 -30.51 -0.88
N LEU A 423 -3.69 -30.27 -1.61
CA LEU A 423 -3.71 -30.23 -3.08
C LEU A 423 -4.14 -31.56 -3.70
N ARG A 424 -3.79 -32.68 -3.08
CA ARG A 424 -4.22 -34.02 -3.53
C ARG A 424 -5.72 -34.25 -3.28
N LEU A 425 -6.21 -33.89 -2.10
CA LEU A 425 -7.60 -34.14 -1.71
C LEU A 425 -8.59 -33.23 -2.43
N VAL A 426 -8.20 -32.00 -2.76
CA VAL A 426 -9.07 -31.04 -3.46
C VAL A 426 -9.02 -31.20 -4.99
N GLN A 427 -8.19 -32.10 -5.51
CA GLN A 427 -8.04 -32.29 -6.94
C GLN A 427 -9.33 -32.87 -7.54
N GLY A 428 -9.92 -32.17 -8.52
CA GLY A 428 -11.18 -32.57 -9.16
C GLY A 428 -12.45 -32.24 -8.35
N GLU A 429 -12.30 -31.82 -7.10
CA GLU A 429 -13.42 -31.45 -6.24
C GLU A 429 -14.04 -30.10 -6.65
N LYS A 430 -15.32 -29.92 -6.27
CA LYS A 430 -16.10 -28.73 -6.61
C LYS A 430 -16.28 -27.81 -5.41
N ILE A 431 -16.05 -26.52 -5.59
CA ILE A 431 -16.41 -25.49 -4.60
C ILE A 431 -17.77 -24.93 -5.00
N LYS A 432 -18.81 -25.14 -4.18
CA LYS A 432 -20.18 -24.67 -4.49
C LYS A 432 -20.68 -25.14 -5.88
N GLY A 433 -20.38 -26.40 -6.22
CA GLY A 433 -20.72 -26.98 -7.53
C GLY A 433 -19.85 -26.49 -8.70
N LEU A 434 -18.93 -25.55 -8.49
CA LEU A 434 -18.04 -25.01 -9.52
C LEU A 434 -16.74 -25.82 -9.59
N HIS A 435 -16.34 -26.18 -10.80
CA HIS A 435 -14.97 -26.63 -11.06
C HIS A 435 -14.03 -25.42 -11.05
N THR A 436 -12.90 -25.58 -10.39
CA THR A 436 -11.87 -24.55 -10.32
C THR A 436 -10.49 -25.18 -10.26
N ARG A 437 -9.51 -24.49 -10.84
CA ARG A 437 -8.10 -24.80 -10.64
C ARG A 437 -7.73 -24.43 -9.21
N ILE A 438 -7.11 -25.36 -8.50
CA ILE A 438 -6.54 -25.15 -7.17
C ILE A 438 -5.10 -25.62 -7.21
N GLU A 439 -4.17 -24.71 -6.92
CA GLU A 439 -2.74 -25.02 -6.96
C GLU A 439 -1.97 -24.18 -5.93
N GLN A 440 -0.72 -24.54 -5.67
CA GLN A 440 0.15 -23.65 -4.89
C GLN A 440 0.40 -22.36 -5.66
N ALA A 441 0.19 -21.21 -5.03
CA ALA A 441 0.54 -19.93 -5.60
C ALA A 441 2.07 -19.82 -5.70
N LYS A 442 2.58 -19.86 -6.93
CA LYS A 442 4.01 -19.73 -7.22
C LYS A 442 4.49 -18.31 -6.97
#